data_AF-A0AAU7AVP6-F1
#
_entry.id   AF-A0AAU7AVP6-F1
#
_cell.length_a   1.000
_cell.length_b   1.000
_cell.length_c   1.000
_cell.angle_alpha   90.00
_cell.angle_beta   90.00
_cell.angle_gamma   90.00
#
_symmetry.space_group_name_H-M   'P 1'
#
loop_
_entity.id
_entity.type
_entity.pdbx_description
1 polymer ?
#
loop_
_entity_poly.entity_id
_entity_poly.type
_entity_poly.pdbx_seq_one_letter_code
_entity_poly.pdbx_strand_id
1 'polypeptide(L)'
;MTSSGSAYQRFRRALATQNLMLIRAAAAELPQVRLDDALEVCVLLRDREPERYERAAVRWIARFCVERQEVTVEDVSQASTAFALMRTDPVRALTILQVLCAGP
;
A
#
# COMPACT_ATOMS: atom_id res chain seq x y z
N MET A 1 4.37 27.93 -3.20
CA MET A 1 4.14 26.58 -3.76
C MET A 1 5.03 25.62 -2.99
N THR A 2 4.49 24.78 -2.13
CA THR A 2 5.30 23.97 -1.19
C THR A 2 6.00 22.84 -1.95
N SER A 3 7.30 22.65 -1.71
CA SER A 3 8.11 21.57 -2.32
C SER A 3 7.45 20.19 -2.14
N SER A 4 6.77 19.98 -1.01
CA SER A 4 6.03 18.76 -0.67
C SER A 4 4.90 18.42 -1.65
N GLY A 5 4.19 19.43 -2.19
CA GLY A 5 3.13 19.21 -3.18
C GLY A 5 3.69 18.73 -4.53
N SER A 6 4.85 19.25 -4.93
CA SER A 6 5.53 18.81 -6.14
C SER A 6 6.09 17.38 -6.02
N ALA A 7 6.64 17.01 -4.85
CA ALA A 7 7.18 15.67 -4.62
C ALA A 7 6.06 14.61 -4.64
N TYR A 8 4.93 14.87 -3.98
CA TYR A 8 3.78 13.96 -3.99
C TYR A 8 3.23 13.73 -5.41
N GLN A 9 3.09 14.78 -6.21
CA GLN A 9 2.65 14.66 -7.60
C GLN A 9 3.62 13.84 -8.45
N ARG A 10 4.94 13.98 -8.22
CA ARG A 10 5.97 13.17 -8.87
C ARG A 10 5.83 11.69 -8.52
N PHE A 11 5.58 11.39 -7.24
CA PHE A 11 5.33 10.04 -6.77
C PHE A 11 4.05 9.43 -7.37
N ARG A 12 2.92 10.15 -7.42
CA ARG A 12 1.69 9.69 -8.07
C ARG A 12 1.89 9.41 -9.56
N ARG A 13 2.65 10.25 -10.26
CA ARG A 13 3.05 9.99 -11.66
C ARG A 13 3.90 8.74 -11.78
N ALA A 14 4.84 8.51 -10.86
CA ALA A 14 5.66 7.30 -10.85
C ALA A 14 4.80 6.04 -10.63
N LEU A 15 3.81 6.06 -9.73
CA LEU A 15 2.86 4.95 -9.54
C LEU A 15 2.11 4.60 -10.83
N ALA A 16 1.67 5.60 -11.59
CA ALA A 16 1.00 5.38 -12.87
C ALA A 16 1.88 4.67 -13.91
N THR A 17 3.21 4.75 -13.80
CA THR A 17 4.13 4.02 -14.71
C THR A 17 4.31 2.55 -14.36
N GLN A 18 3.92 2.12 -13.15
CA GLN A 18 4.14 0.77 -12.62
C GLN A 18 5.63 0.35 -12.62
N ASN A 19 6.56 1.31 -12.72
CA ASN A 19 8.00 1.07 -12.70
C ASN A 19 8.53 1.20 -11.27
N LEU A 20 8.83 0.06 -10.64
CA LEU A 20 9.27 -0.01 -9.24
C LEU A 20 10.53 0.81 -8.96
N MET A 21 11.44 0.98 -9.92
CA MET A 21 12.62 1.82 -9.74
C MET A 21 12.23 3.29 -9.58
N LEU A 22 11.38 3.81 -10.47
CA LEU A 22 10.89 5.19 -10.41
C LEU A 22 10.04 5.43 -9.16
N ILE A 23 9.20 4.46 -8.80
CA ILE A 23 8.35 4.53 -7.60
C ILE A 23 9.21 4.61 -6.35
N ARG A 24 10.24 3.76 -6.21
CA ARG A 24 11.16 3.78 -5.06
C ARG A 24 11.92 5.10 -4.97
N ALA A 25 12.41 5.61 -6.10
CA ALA A 25 13.11 6.90 -6.14
C ALA A 25 12.20 8.05 -5.70
N ALA A 26 10.99 8.13 -6.24
CA ALA A 26 10.04 9.18 -5.88
C ALA A 26 9.52 9.04 -4.44
N ALA A 27 9.35 7.81 -3.93
CA ALA A 27 8.93 7.56 -2.55
C ALA A 27 9.97 8.04 -1.53
N ALA A 28 11.27 7.93 -1.85
CA ALA A 28 12.36 8.37 -0.98
C ALA A 28 12.39 9.89 -0.77
N GLU A 29 11.75 10.66 -1.66
CA GLU A 29 11.62 12.11 -1.53
C GLU A 29 10.45 12.53 -0.64
N LEU A 30 9.56 11.60 -0.28
CA LEU A 30 8.43 11.88 0.58
C LEU A 30 8.82 11.75 2.06
N PRO A 31 8.39 12.66 2.94
CA PRO A 31 8.58 12.50 4.38
C PRO A 31 7.84 11.26 4.91
N GLN A 32 6.67 10.95 4.33
CA GLN A 32 5.90 9.75 4.61
C GLN A 32 5.05 9.38 3.39
N VAL A 33 5.00 8.09 3.08
CA VAL A 33 4.06 7.55 2.08
C VAL A 33 2.75 7.26 2.79
N ARG A 34 1.64 7.78 2.27
CA ARG A 34 0.29 7.53 2.82
C ARG A 34 -0.05 6.04 2.80
N LEU A 35 -0.96 5.60 3.66
CA LEU A 35 -1.31 4.18 3.79
C LEU A 35 -1.93 3.59 2.52
N ASP A 36 -2.79 4.36 1.85
CA ASP A 36 -3.42 4.02 0.56
C ASP A 36 -2.40 3.91 -0.57
N ASP A 37 -1.49 4.88 -0.68
CA ASP A 37 -0.38 4.84 -1.61
C ASP A 37 0.56 3.64 -1.36
N ALA A 38 0.79 3.31 -0.09
CA ALA A 38 1.60 2.15 0.29
C ALA A 38 0.93 0.82 -0.08
N LEU A 39 -0.41 0.76 -0.08
CA LEU A 39 -1.15 -0.41 -0.55
C LEU A 39 -0.90 -0.63 -2.06
N GLU A 40 -0.98 0.43 -2.87
CA GLU A 40 -0.68 0.35 -4.31
C GLU A 40 0.73 -0.21 -4.56
N VAL A 41 1.72 0.26 -3.79
CA VAL A 41 3.09 -0.26 -3.88
C VAL A 41 3.19 -1.74 -3.47
N CYS A 42 2.47 -2.16 -2.42
CA CYS A 42 2.45 -3.57 -2.02
C CYS A 42 1.92 -4.46 -3.15
N VAL A 43 0.81 -4.07 -3.75
CA VAL A 43 0.17 -4.83 -4.84
C VAL A 43 1.09 -4.96 -6.05
N LEU A 44 1.82 -3.90 -6.38
CA LEU A 44 2.83 -3.89 -7.44
C LEU A 44 3.99 -4.88 -7.21
N LEU A 45 4.39 -5.11 -5.96
CA LEU A 45 5.47 -6.03 -5.62
C LEU A 45 5.07 -7.50 -5.83
N ARG A 46 3.78 -7.83 -5.80
CA ARG A 46 3.28 -9.21 -5.85
C ARG A 46 3.89 -10.02 -7.00
N ASP A 47 3.85 -9.48 -8.22
CA ASP A 47 4.26 -10.22 -9.42
C ASP A 47 5.74 -10.03 -9.77
N ARG A 48 6.37 -8.95 -9.26
CA ARG A 48 7.73 -8.56 -9.64
C ARG A 48 8.77 -8.98 -8.62
N GLU A 49 8.40 -8.99 -7.34
CA GLU A 49 9.30 -9.19 -6.20
C GLU A 49 8.56 -9.94 -5.06
N PRO A 50 8.17 -11.22 -5.26
CA PRO A 50 7.31 -11.95 -4.33
C PRO A 50 7.88 -12.07 -2.91
N GLU A 51 9.21 -12.16 -2.77
CA GLU A 51 9.86 -12.15 -1.46
C GLU A 51 9.69 -10.81 -0.71
N ARG A 52 9.64 -9.70 -1.46
CA ARG A 52 9.43 -8.37 -0.89
C ARG A 52 7.94 -8.08 -0.69
N TYR A 53 7.07 -8.70 -1.48
CA TYR A 53 5.62 -8.61 -1.32
C TYR A 53 5.17 -9.02 0.09
N GLU A 54 5.56 -10.20 0.56
CA GLU A 54 5.16 -10.71 1.88
C GLU A 54 5.60 -9.75 3.01
N ARG A 55 6.85 -9.27 2.94
CA ARG A 55 7.38 -8.31 3.92
C ARG A 55 6.66 -6.96 3.85
N ALA A 56 6.28 -6.53 2.65
CA ALA A 56 5.54 -5.30 2.43
C ALA A 56 4.11 -5.41 2.98
N ALA A 57 3.42 -6.53 2.74
CA ALA A 57 2.09 -6.81 3.29
C ALA A 57 2.08 -6.80 4.82
N VAL A 58 3.01 -7.51 5.47
CA VAL A 58 3.13 -7.51 6.94
C VAL A 58 3.40 -6.11 7.48
N ARG A 59 4.31 -5.35 6.85
CA ARG A 59 4.59 -3.97 7.26
C ARG A 59 3.38 -3.07 7.05
N TRP A 60 2.61 -3.28 5.99
CA TRP A 60 1.38 -2.54 5.74
C TRP A 60 0.33 -2.82 6.82
N ILE A 61 0.13 -4.08 7.20
CA ILE A 61 -0.80 -4.46 8.29
C ILE A 61 -0.37 -3.80 9.61
N ALA A 62 0.92 -3.86 9.95
CA ALA A 62 1.42 -3.22 11.15
C ALA A 62 1.18 -1.70 11.15
N ARG A 63 1.35 -1.03 10.01
CA ARG A 63 1.02 0.39 9.85
C ARG A 63 -0.48 0.64 9.97
N PHE A 64 -1.31 -0.18 9.36
CA PHE A 64 -2.76 -0.09 9.47
C PHE A 64 -3.21 -0.10 10.93
N CYS A 65 -2.69 -1.02 11.75
CA CYS A 65 -2.98 -1.09 13.19
C CYS A 65 -2.56 0.15 13.98
N VAL A 66 -1.53 0.88 13.53
CA VAL A 66 -0.98 2.05 14.25
C VAL A 66 -1.55 3.37 13.75
N GLU A 67 -1.83 3.47 12.45
CA GLU A 67 -2.29 4.71 11.81
C GLU A 67 -3.81 4.91 11.94
N ARG A 68 -4.57 3.86 12.29
CA ARG A 68 -6.03 3.90 12.41
C ARG A 68 -6.45 3.69 13.85
N GLN A 69 -7.34 4.56 14.34
CA GLN A 69 -7.69 4.61 15.77
C GLN A 69 -8.63 3.49 16.24
N GLU A 70 -9.50 2.98 15.35
CA GLU A 70 -10.55 2.02 15.70
C GLU A 70 -10.38 0.65 15.03
N VAL A 71 -9.12 0.23 14.80
CA VAL A 71 -8.84 -1.08 14.19
C VAL A 71 -9.18 -2.20 15.15
N THR A 72 -10.03 -3.11 14.70
CA THR A 72 -10.37 -4.33 15.42
C THR A 72 -9.50 -5.50 14.97
N VAL A 73 -9.49 -6.57 15.76
CA VAL A 73 -8.84 -7.84 15.38
C VAL A 73 -9.46 -8.41 14.09
N GLU A 74 -10.76 -8.20 13.88
CA GLU A 74 -11.45 -8.63 12.65
C GLU A 74 -10.91 -7.89 11.43
N ASP A 75 -10.68 -6.57 11.51
CA ASP A 75 -10.09 -5.79 10.41
C ASP A 75 -8.68 -6.28 10.06
N VAL A 76 -7.88 -6.63 11.07
CA VAL A 76 -6.53 -7.19 10.88
C VAL A 76 -6.60 -8.57 10.23
N SER A 77 -7.53 -9.42 10.64
CA SER A 77 -7.79 -10.72 10.05
C SER A 77 -8.22 -10.60 8.58
N GLN A 78 -9.12 -9.66 8.29
CA GLN A 78 -9.57 -9.35 6.94
C GLN A 78 -8.44 -8.83 6.05
N ALA A 79 -7.61 -7.91 6.55
CA ALA A 79 -6.44 -7.44 5.82
C ALA A 79 -5.47 -8.60 5.51
N SER A 80 -5.16 -9.43 6.51
CA SER A 80 -4.26 -10.59 6.36
C SER A 80 -4.77 -11.57 5.32
N THR A 81 -6.08 -11.89 5.38
CA THR A 81 -6.74 -12.78 4.43
C THR A 81 -6.78 -12.18 3.03
N ALA A 82 -7.05 -10.88 2.89
CA ALA A 82 -7.05 -10.20 1.61
C ALA A 82 -5.66 -10.22 0.95
N PHE A 83 -4.58 -9.98 1.70
CA PHE A 83 -3.22 -10.11 1.15
C PHE A 83 -2.88 -11.54 0.72
N ALA A 84 -3.36 -12.57 1.42
CA ALA A 84 -3.19 -13.95 1.00
C ALA A 84 -3.99 -14.27 -0.29
N LEU A 85 -5.19 -13.69 -0.44
CA LEU A 85 -6.05 -13.84 -1.62
C LEU A 85 -5.53 -13.11 -2.87
N MET A 86 -4.58 -12.19 -2.74
CA MET A 86 -4.10 -11.37 -3.88
C MET A 86 -3.58 -12.15 -5.08
N ARG A 87 -3.09 -13.38 -4.88
CA ARG A 87 -2.58 -14.22 -5.98
C ARG A 87 -3.70 -14.92 -6.75
N THR A 88 -4.83 -15.20 -6.09
CA THR A 88 -5.93 -15.97 -6.66
C THR A 88 -7.10 -15.09 -7.08
N ASP A 89 -7.39 -14.03 -6.32
CA ASP A 89 -8.46 -13.08 -6.58
C ASP A 89 -8.04 -11.64 -6.21
N PRO A 90 -7.27 -10.98 -7.10
CA PRO A 90 -6.73 -9.66 -6.81
C PRO A 90 -7.79 -8.56 -6.76
N VAL A 91 -8.88 -8.69 -7.51
CA VAL A 91 -9.94 -7.67 -7.56
C VAL A 91 -10.68 -7.64 -6.22
N ARG A 92 -11.06 -8.81 -5.71
CA ARG A 92 -11.72 -8.92 -4.41
C ARG A 92 -10.79 -8.51 -3.27
N ALA A 93 -9.55 -8.96 -3.29
CA ALA A 93 -8.55 -8.60 -2.29
C ALA A 93 -8.31 -7.09 -2.23
N LEU A 94 -8.15 -6.43 -3.38
CA LEU A 94 -8.01 -4.98 -3.47
C LEU A 94 -9.24 -4.25 -2.90
N THR A 95 -10.43 -4.70 -3.25
CA THR A 95 -11.68 -4.10 -2.76
C THR A 95 -11.74 -4.11 -1.23
N ILE A 96 -11.43 -5.25 -0.60
CA ILE A 96 -11.40 -5.37 0.86
C ILE A 96 -10.37 -4.41 1.47
N LEU A 97 -9.14 -4.40 0.95
CA LEU A 97 -8.07 -3.56 1.48
C LEU A 97 -8.34 -2.06 1.29
N GLN A 98 -9.01 -1.67 0.20
CA GLN A 98 -9.42 -0.29 -0.06
C GLN A 98 -10.52 0.16 0.90
N VAL A 99 -11.49 -0.71 1.22
CA VAL A 99 -12.50 -0.43 2.25
C VAL A 99 -11.83 -0.20 3.61
N LEU A 100 -10.89 -1.07 4.00
CA LEU A 100 -10.12 -0.91 5.23
C LEU A 100 -9.26 0.38 5.22
N CYS A 101 -8.74 0.80 4.06
CA CYS A 101 -8.06 2.09 3.92
C CYS A 101 -8.98 3.30 4.11
N ALA A 102 -10.23 3.22 3.65
CA ALA A 102 -11.19 4.30 3.82
C ALA A 102 -11.54 4.49 5.31
N GLY A 103 -11.49 3.39 6.08
CA GLY A 103 -11.99 3.33 7.45
C GLY A 103 -13.51 3.20 7.48
N PRO A 104 -14.09 2.74 8.60
CA PRO A 104 -15.47 3.09 8.93
C PRO A 104 -15.65 4.60 9.11
#